data_AF-A0A8J7WWE3-F1
#
_entry.id   AF-A0A8J7WWE3-F1
#
_cell.length_a   1.000
_cell.length_b   1.000
_cell.length_c   1.000
_cell.angle_alpha   90.00
_cell.angle_beta   90.00
_cell.angle_gamma   90.00
#
_symmetry.space_group_name_H-M   'P 1'
#
loop_
_entity.id
_entity.type
_entity.pdbx_description
1 polymer ?
#
loop_
_entity_poly.entity_id
_entity_poly.type
_entity_poly.pdbx_seq_one_letter_code
_entity_poly.pdbx_strand_id
1 'polypeptide(L)'
;PVDKAAVRAMIRNGTGVAGRAAVIKNALQGAGFTGSLLAVGNAPPTTATALYYPSTRADSAAAVAAALGIPSTAMHRSDSYSEVTVVIGADWTSATTYRGSNRTTAGAGSSGAPTSAAPSTAVASSPPSSSLLIHGDNAKACMYVPSPEW
;
A
#
# COMPACT_ATOMS: atom_id res chain seq x y z
N PRO A 1 -19.01 -21.20 -2.27
CA PRO A 1 -18.13 -20.15 -1.68
C PRO A 1 -16.74 -20.74 -1.49
N VAL A 2 -15.67 -19.97 -1.70
CA VAL A 2 -14.30 -20.46 -1.46
C VAL A 2 -13.81 -20.07 -0.07
N ASP A 3 -13.30 -21.07 0.65
CA ASP A 3 -12.62 -20.89 1.92
C ASP A 3 -11.29 -20.16 1.71
N LYS A 4 -11.29 -18.83 1.86
CA LYS A 4 -10.09 -17.99 1.80
C LYS A 4 -8.96 -18.50 2.70
N ALA A 5 -9.32 -19.15 3.80
CA ALA A 5 -8.38 -19.75 4.73
C ALA A 5 -7.63 -20.99 4.19
N ALA A 6 -8.13 -21.61 3.11
CA ALA A 6 -7.52 -22.76 2.43
C ALA A 6 -6.83 -22.38 1.10
N VAL A 7 -6.91 -21.11 0.67
CA VAL A 7 -6.31 -20.65 -0.59
C VAL A 7 -4.79 -20.58 -0.47
N ARG A 8 -4.10 -21.40 -1.26
CA ARG A 8 -2.64 -21.37 -1.44
C ARG A 8 -2.29 -20.51 -2.65
N ALA A 9 -1.40 -19.52 -2.45
CA ALA A 9 -0.97 -18.63 -3.52
C ALA A 9 0.51 -18.21 -3.37
N MET A 10 1.17 -18.07 -4.52
CA MET A 10 2.57 -17.67 -4.67
C MET A 10 2.63 -16.24 -5.21
N ILE A 11 3.06 -15.28 -4.40
CA ILE A 11 3.24 -13.87 -4.81
C ILE A 11 4.68 -13.69 -5.29
N ARG A 12 4.88 -13.54 -6.60
CA ARG A 12 6.19 -13.28 -7.21
C ARG A 12 6.37 -11.81 -7.55
N ASN A 13 7.44 -11.22 -7.05
CA ASN A 13 7.85 -9.85 -7.32
C ASN A 13 8.70 -9.75 -8.60
N GLY A 14 8.12 -9.21 -9.68
CA GLY A 14 8.82 -8.87 -10.93
C GLY A 14 9.06 -7.37 -11.11
N THR A 15 8.92 -6.54 -10.06
CA THR A 15 9.06 -5.08 -10.16
C THR A 15 10.48 -4.57 -9.90
N GLY A 16 11.34 -5.41 -9.31
CA GLY A 16 12.65 -5.00 -8.78
C GLY A 16 12.63 -4.28 -7.42
N VAL A 17 11.44 -3.90 -6.91
CA VAL A 17 11.31 -3.21 -5.61
C VAL A 17 11.39 -4.23 -4.47
N ALA A 18 12.36 -4.06 -3.56
CA ALA A 18 12.51 -4.94 -2.40
C ALA A 18 11.24 -5.00 -1.53
N GLY A 19 10.94 -6.17 -0.96
CA GLY A 19 9.78 -6.37 -0.08
C GLY A 19 8.39 -6.31 -0.73
N ARG A 20 8.27 -5.98 -2.03
CA ARG A 20 6.97 -5.77 -2.71
C ARG A 20 5.99 -6.94 -2.57
N ALA A 21 6.45 -8.18 -2.73
CA ALA A 21 5.61 -9.37 -2.54
C ALA A 21 5.12 -9.54 -1.09
N ALA A 22 5.91 -9.13 -0.09
CA ALA A 22 5.52 -9.20 1.32
C ALA A 22 4.40 -8.20 1.66
N VAL A 23 4.44 -6.99 1.06
CA VAL A 23 3.38 -5.98 1.20
C VAL A 23 2.04 -6.52 0.66
N ILE A 24 2.05 -7.16 -0.51
CA ILE A 24 0.85 -7.76 -1.11
C ILE A 24 0.37 -8.99 -0.31
N LYS A 25 1.28 -9.81 0.22
CA LYS A 25 0.94 -10.89 1.16
C LYS A 25 0.22 -10.36 2.40
N ASN A 26 0.71 -9.28 3.01
CA ASN A 26 0.08 -8.68 4.19
C ASN A 26 -1.33 -8.12 3.88
N ALA A 27 -1.52 -7.55 2.68
CA ALA A 27 -2.84 -7.10 2.21
C ALA A 27 -3.83 -8.27 2.07
N LEU A 28 -3.38 -9.41 1.51
CA LEU A 28 -4.19 -10.63 1.45
C LEU A 28 -4.52 -11.17 2.84
N GLN A 29 -3.59 -11.13 3.80
CA GLN A 29 -3.87 -11.50 5.18
C GLN A 29 -4.98 -10.63 5.79
N GLY A 30 -4.93 -9.31 5.57
CA GLY A 30 -6.00 -8.38 5.96
C GLY A 30 -7.35 -8.64 5.29
N ALA A 31 -7.37 -9.23 4.08
CA ALA A 31 -8.58 -9.64 3.36
C ALA A 31 -9.16 -11.02 3.80
N GLY A 32 -8.53 -11.67 4.78
CA GLY A 32 -8.95 -12.95 5.37
C GLY A 32 -8.28 -14.19 4.78
N PHE A 33 -7.12 -14.07 4.14
CA PHE A 33 -6.35 -15.21 3.62
C PHE A 33 -5.32 -15.72 4.65
N THR A 34 -5.13 -17.04 4.73
CA THR A 34 -4.17 -17.63 5.69
C THR A 34 -2.72 -17.36 5.28
N GLY A 35 -2.01 -16.54 6.06
CA GLY A 35 -0.64 -16.13 5.76
C GLY A 35 0.40 -17.27 5.66
N SER A 36 0.16 -18.45 6.24
CA SER A 36 1.05 -19.61 6.06
C SER A 36 0.88 -20.31 4.71
N LEU A 37 -0.26 -20.10 4.03
CA LEU A 37 -0.54 -20.61 2.68
C LEU A 37 -0.14 -19.62 1.57
N LEU A 38 0.28 -18.40 1.96
CA LEU A 38 0.78 -17.38 1.06
C LEU A 38 2.31 -17.40 1.03
N ALA A 39 2.88 -17.88 -0.07
CA ALA A 39 4.32 -17.83 -0.32
C ALA A 39 4.70 -16.52 -1.02
N VAL A 40 5.93 -16.03 -0.78
CA VAL A 40 6.49 -14.86 -1.47
C VAL A 40 7.80 -15.25 -2.14
N GLY A 41 8.10 -14.65 -3.28
CA GLY A 41 9.36 -14.83 -3.98
C GLY A 41 9.60 -13.73 -5.01
N ASN A 42 10.71 -13.83 -5.75
CA ASN A 42 10.99 -12.95 -6.89
C ASN A 42 10.67 -13.66 -8.22
N ALA A 43 10.44 -12.85 -9.25
CA ALA A 43 10.36 -13.25 -10.65
C ALA A 43 11.36 -12.41 -11.47
N PRO A 44 11.68 -12.82 -12.71
CA PRO A 44 12.34 -11.95 -13.67
C PRO A 44 11.59 -10.61 -13.83
N PRO A 45 12.28 -9.51 -14.14
CA PRO A 45 11.66 -8.21 -14.35
C PRO A 45 10.56 -8.32 -15.41
N THR A 46 9.33 -7.97 -15.01
CA THR A 46 8.12 -8.17 -15.80
C THR A 46 7.38 -6.85 -15.93
N THR A 47 6.99 -6.46 -17.14
CA THR A 47 6.36 -5.14 -17.37
C THR A 47 4.94 -5.08 -16.76
N ALA A 48 4.10 -6.08 -17.02
CA ALA A 48 2.69 -6.11 -16.63
C ALA A 48 2.40 -7.09 -15.48
N THR A 49 1.43 -6.75 -14.61
CA THR A 49 0.94 -7.66 -13.57
C THR A 49 0.06 -8.75 -14.19
N ALA A 50 0.29 -10.01 -13.82
CA ALA A 50 -0.44 -11.17 -14.33
C ALA A 50 -0.67 -12.21 -13.24
N LEU A 51 -1.85 -12.85 -13.23
CA LEU A 51 -2.22 -13.89 -12.28
C LEU A 51 -2.40 -15.22 -13.03
N TYR A 52 -1.54 -16.18 -12.76
CA TYR A 52 -1.56 -17.52 -13.35
C TYR A 52 -2.24 -18.51 -12.41
N TYR A 53 -3.05 -19.44 -12.93
CA TYR A 53 -3.73 -20.44 -12.10
C TYR A 53 -4.06 -21.72 -12.88
N PRO A 54 -3.98 -22.91 -12.24
CA PRO A 54 -4.45 -24.15 -12.84
C PRO A 54 -5.97 -24.20 -12.88
N SER A 55 -6.48 -25.05 -13.76
CA SER A 55 -7.90 -25.35 -13.93
C SER A 55 -8.64 -25.63 -12.61
N THR A 56 -7.98 -26.35 -11.70
CA THR A 56 -8.49 -26.82 -10.41
C THR A 56 -8.60 -25.73 -9.33
N ARG A 57 -8.10 -24.52 -9.57
CA ARG A 57 -8.05 -23.42 -8.59
C ARG A 57 -8.67 -22.11 -9.12
N ALA A 58 -9.58 -22.20 -10.10
CA ALA A 58 -10.23 -21.03 -10.70
C ALA A 58 -10.95 -20.14 -9.67
N ASP A 59 -11.74 -20.71 -8.76
CA ASP A 59 -12.42 -19.96 -7.69
C ASP A 59 -11.44 -19.31 -6.70
N SER A 60 -10.36 -20.01 -6.35
CA SER A 60 -9.29 -19.48 -5.50
C SER A 60 -8.58 -18.29 -6.16
N ALA A 61 -8.32 -18.39 -7.46
CA ALA A 61 -7.77 -17.31 -8.27
C ALA A 61 -8.73 -16.10 -8.32
N ALA A 62 -10.03 -16.34 -8.51
CA ALA A 62 -11.05 -15.29 -8.50
C ALA A 62 -11.14 -14.57 -7.15
N ALA A 63 -11.04 -15.29 -6.03
CA ALA A 63 -11.01 -14.69 -4.69
C ALA A 63 -9.76 -13.82 -4.46
N VAL A 64 -8.58 -14.28 -4.89
CA VAL A 64 -7.32 -13.50 -4.80
C VAL A 64 -7.41 -12.26 -5.70
N ALA A 65 -7.93 -12.41 -6.91
CA ALA A 65 -8.12 -11.30 -7.85
C ALA A 65 -9.08 -10.24 -7.30
N ALA A 66 -10.23 -10.66 -6.76
CA ALA A 66 -11.21 -9.78 -6.13
C ALA A 66 -10.64 -9.03 -4.91
N ALA A 67 -9.85 -9.71 -4.07
CA ALA A 67 -9.21 -9.09 -2.91
C ALA A 67 -8.14 -8.06 -3.29
N LEU A 68 -7.47 -8.26 -4.43
CA LEU A 68 -6.41 -7.36 -4.93
C LEU A 68 -6.91 -6.35 -5.98
N GLY A 69 -8.17 -6.41 -6.43
CA GLY A 69 -8.68 -5.58 -7.53
C GLY A 69 -8.10 -5.93 -8.91
N ILE A 70 -7.54 -7.13 -9.08
CA ILE A 70 -6.98 -7.57 -10.37
C ILE A 70 -8.14 -7.94 -11.32
N PRO A 71 -8.22 -7.34 -12.53
CA PRO A 71 -9.27 -7.67 -13.48
C PRO A 71 -9.06 -9.04 -14.11
N SER A 72 -10.14 -9.69 -14.53
CA SER A 72 -10.11 -11.00 -15.20
C SER A 72 -9.26 -11.02 -16.47
N THR A 73 -9.05 -9.86 -17.11
CA THR A 73 -8.18 -9.70 -18.29
C THR A 73 -6.69 -9.93 -17.99
N ALA A 74 -6.27 -9.82 -16.73
CA ALA A 74 -4.92 -10.14 -16.27
C ALA A 74 -4.82 -11.55 -15.65
N MET A 75 -5.89 -12.36 -15.74
CA MET A 75 -5.95 -13.71 -15.19
C MET A 75 -5.77 -14.77 -16.29
N HIS A 76 -4.66 -15.48 -16.25
CA HIS A 76 -4.28 -16.48 -17.25
C HIS A 76 -4.40 -17.89 -16.68
N ARG A 77 -5.31 -18.69 -17.25
CA ARG A 77 -5.39 -20.12 -16.92
C ARG A 77 -4.17 -20.83 -17.52
N SER A 78 -3.43 -21.57 -16.70
CA SER A 78 -2.19 -22.25 -17.10
C SER A 78 -1.93 -23.44 -16.18
N ASP A 79 -2.07 -24.65 -16.71
CA ASP A 79 -1.93 -25.90 -15.95
C ASP A 79 -0.46 -26.23 -15.58
N SER A 80 0.50 -25.53 -16.19
CA SER A 80 1.93 -25.57 -15.82
C SER A 80 2.22 -25.08 -14.39
N TYR A 81 1.24 -24.51 -13.69
CA TYR A 81 1.35 -24.06 -12.31
C TYR A 81 0.42 -24.88 -11.41
N SER A 82 0.96 -25.58 -10.41
CA SER A 82 0.14 -26.36 -9.45
C SER A 82 -0.69 -25.50 -8.48
N GLU A 83 -0.38 -24.21 -8.37
CA GLU A 83 -0.95 -23.26 -7.41
C GLU A 83 -1.16 -21.87 -8.02
N VAL A 84 -2.03 -21.06 -7.41
CA VAL A 84 -2.31 -19.69 -7.88
C VAL A 84 -1.03 -18.85 -7.76
N THR A 85 -0.55 -18.26 -8.85
CA THR A 85 0.71 -17.53 -8.90
C THR A 85 0.47 -16.09 -9.39
N VAL A 86 0.60 -15.12 -8.51
CA VAL A 86 0.49 -13.69 -8.84
C VAL A 86 1.89 -13.17 -9.17
N VAL A 87 2.10 -12.69 -10.40
CA VAL A 87 3.33 -12.00 -10.82
C VAL A 87 3.06 -10.49 -10.82
N ILE A 88 3.73 -9.77 -9.94
CA ILE A 88 3.63 -8.30 -9.83
C ILE A 88 4.58 -7.69 -10.86
N GLY A 89 4.05 -6.96 -11.84
CA GLY A 89 4.86 -6.26 -12.85
C GLY A 89 5.20 -4.82 -12.45
N ALA A 90 6.11 -4.19 -13.20
CA ALA A 90 6.49 -2.78 -13.06
C ALA A 90 5.30 -1.81 -13.19
N ASP A 91 4.19 -2.25 -13.79
CA ASP A 91 2.86 -1.61 -13.77
C ASP A 91 2.30 -1.34 -12.36
N TRP A 92 2.76 -2.09 -11.34
CA TRP A 92 2.21 -2.08 -9.98
C TRP A 92 3.31 -2.00 -8.90
N THR A 93 4.12 -0.95 -8.95
CA THR A 93 5.17 -0.66 -7.95
C THR A 93 4.65 -0.20 -6.58
N SER A 94 3.44 0.36 -6.50
CA SER A 94 2.86 0.94 -5.26
C SER A 94 1.41 0.49 -5.00
N ALA A 95 0.88 0.81 -3.82
CA ALA A 95 -0.42 0.39 -3.27
C ALA A 95 -0.59 -1.13 -3.08
N THR A 96 -1.68 -1.52 -2.40
CA THR A 96 -2.07 -2.92 -2.11
C THR A 96 -3.23 -3.42 -2.97
N THR A 97 -3.87 -2.53 -3.73
CA THR A 97 -4.89 -2.84 -4.75
C THR A 97 -4.34 -2.48 -6.12
N TYR A 98 -4.53 -3.35 -7.11
CA TYR A 98 -4.24 -3.09 -8.51
C TYR A 98 -5.34 -2.20 -9.09
N ARG A 99 -4.96 -1.15 -9.83
CA ARG A 99 -5.91 -0.26 -10.54
C ARG A 99 -5.61 -0.14 -12.03
N GLY A 100 -4.71 -0.99 -12.55
CA GLY A 100 -4.11 -0.81 -13.88
C GLY A 100 -3.20 0.42 -13.95
N SER A 101 -2.33 0.48 -14.95
CA SER A 101 -1.64 1.71 -15.35
C SER A 101 -2.57 2.68 -16.09
N ASN A 102 -3.73 2.99 -15.52
CA ASN A 102 -4.44 4.21 -15.89
C ASN A 102 -3.64 5.42 -15.38
N ARG A 103 -2.62 5.81 -16.16
CA ARG A 103 -1.88 7.07 -16.02
C ARG A 103 -2.80 8.25 -16.38
N THR A 104 -3.80 8.49 -15.53
CA THR A 104 -4.59 9.72 -15.52
C THR A 104 -4.57 10.29 -14.11
N THR A 105 -3.81 11.38 -13.98
CA THR A 105 -3.71 12.35 -12.88
C THR A 105 -4.72 12.24 -11.74
N ALA A 106 -4.26 11.85 -10.55
CA ALA A 106 -4.85 12.27 -9.28
C ALA A 106 -3.82 12.20 -8.14
N GLY A 107 -3.35 13.35 -7.66
CA GLY A 107 -2.76 13.42 -6.33
C GLY A 107 -3.88 13.41 -5.30
N ALA A 108 -4.07 12.28 -4.61
CA ALA A 108 -4.86 12.18 -3.38
C ALA A 108 -4.41 10.95 -2.60
N GLY A 109 -4.18 11.12 -1.30
CA GLY A 109 -3.59 10.07 -0.47
C GLY A 109 -4.55 8.92 -0.14
N SER A 110 -3.97 7.81 0.31
CA SER A 110 -4.63 6.89 1.23
C SER A 110 -3.65 6.50 2.33
N SER A 111 -3.14 7.53 3.02
CA SER A 111 -2.74 7.41 4.42
C SER A 111 -4.02 7.17 5.22
N GLY A 112 -4.40 5.89 5.35
CA GLY A 112 -5.50 5.46 6.21
C GLY A 112 -5.12 5.56 7.69
N ALA A 113 -5.02 6.77 8.22
CA ALA A 113 -5.12 7.01 9.65
C ALA A 113 -6.61 6.95 10.02
N PRO A 114 -7.04 6.17 11.03
CA PRO A 114 -8.43 6.12 11.44
C PRO A 114 -8.84 7.47 12.04
N THR A 115 -9.98 7.99 11.58
CA THR A 115 -10.60 9.20 12.12
C THR A 115 -11.14 8.97 13.53
N SER A 116 -10.68 9.79 14.47
CA SER A 116 -11.49 10.26 15.60
C SER A 116 -11.53 11.79 15.54
N ALA A 117 -12.71 12.37 15.73
CA ALA A 117 -13.01 13.74 15.32
C ALA A 117 -12.81 14.79 16.43
N ALA A 118 -12.40 16.00 16.03
CA ALA A 118 -12.92 17.28 16.54
C ALA A 118 -12.45 18.45 15.61
N PRO A 119 -13.34 19.36 15.16
CA PRO A 119 -12.96 20.50 14.33
C PRO A 119 -12.86 21.82 15.14
N SER A 120 -11.82 22.62 14.91
CA SER A 120 -11.74 24.04 15.31
C SER A 120 -10.95 24.88 14.29
N THR A 121 -11.64 25.23 13.21
CA THR A 121 -11.73 26.56 12.56
C THR A 121 -10.53 27.52 12.57
N ALA A 122 -9.96 27.78 11.38
CA ALA A 122 -9.49 29.09 10.85
C ALA A 122 -8.39 29.89 11.60
N VAL A 123 -7.55 30.74 10.99
CA VAL A 123 -7.28 31.13 9.58
C VAL A 123 -5.87 31.75 9.56
N ALA A 124 -5.13 31.60 8.45
CA ALA A 124 -3.91 32.36 8.21
C ALA A 124 -4.16 33.46 7.17
N SER A 125 -4.03 34.73 7.57
CA SER A 125 -3.75 35.88 6.68
C SER A 125 -3.32 37.10 7.50
N SER A 126 -2.08 37.55 7.27
CA SER A 126 -1.46 38.82 7.76
C SER A 126 -1.92 40.02 6.87
N PRO A 127 -1.37 41.26 6.92
CA PRO A 127 -0.31 41.87 7.75
C PRO A 127 -0.90 43.08 8.54
N PRO A 128 -0.32 44.31 8.77
CA PRO A 128 0.98 44.93 8.44
C PRO A 128 1.87 45.29 9.67
N SER A 129 3.00 45.96 9.41
CA SER A 129 3.95 46.48 10.40
C SER A 129 3.45 47.71 11.16
N SER A 130 3.68 47.78 12.49
CA SER A 130 4.09 49.01 13.22
C SER A 130 4.42 48.77 14.69
N SER A 131 5.47 49.45 15.16
CA SER A 131 5.72 49.96 16.53
C SER A 131 5.40 49.12 17.78
N LEU A 132 6.47 48.67 18.43
CA LEU A 132 6.88 49.17 19.77
C LEU A 132 5.77 49.32 20.84
N LEU A 133 5.62 48.33 21.73
CA LEU A 133 5.63 48.56 23.20
C LEU A 133 5.82 47.26 24.02
N ILE A 134 6.08 47.43 25.31
CA ILE A 134 6.63 46.44 26.25
C ILE A 134 5.53 45.88 27.19
N HIS A 135 5.82 44.73 27.83
CA HIS A 135 5.11 44.06 28.94
C HIS A 135 3.88 43.21 28.53
N GLY A 136 3.69 41.95 28.98
CA GLY A 136 4.61 41.06 29.70
C GLY A 136 3.91 40.11 30.69
N ASP A 137 3.97 38.79 30.45
CA ASP A 137 3.80 37.72 31.45
C ASP A 137 4.40 36.41 30.86
N ASN A 138 5.57 35.92 31.25
CA ASN A 138 6.00 35.31 32.53
C ASN A 138 5.46 33.90 32.83
N ALA A 139 5.93 32.91 32.09
CA ALA A 139 6.31 31.62 32.69
C ALA A 139 7.50 30.98 31.96
N LYS A 140 8.68 31.01 32.60
CA LYS A 140 9.83 30.14 32.26
C LYS A 140 9.42 28.67 32.52
N ALA A 141 10.06 27.64 31.95
CA ALA A 141 11.42 27.62 31.47
C ALA A 141 11.64 26.67 30.27
N CYS A 142 12.11 27.25 29.16
CA CYS A 142 12.96 26.51 28.23
C CYS A 142 14.32 26.31 28.90
N MET A 143 14.66 25.09 29.33
CA MET A 143 16.05 24.74 29.66
C MET A 143 16.79 24.36 28.38
N TYR A 144 17.47 25.33 27.77
CA TYR A 144 18.72 25.09 27.07
C TYR A 144 19.59 26.35 27.10
N VAL A 145 20.81 26.21 27.60
CA VAL A 145 21.82 27.27 27.83
C VAL A 145 23.16 26.80 27.23
N PRO A 146 24.06 27.71 26.83
CA PRO A 146 24.26 27.91 25.39
C PRO A 146 25.70 27.63 24.91
N SER A 147 25.87 27.67 23.58
CA SER A 147 27.16 27.78 22.88
C SER A 147 27.59 29.25 22.73
N PRO A 148 28.74 29.55 22.10
CA PRO A 148 30.09 29.02 22.28
C PRO A 148 31.06 30.13 22.77
N GLU A 149 32.32 29.78 23.05
CA GLU A 149 33.35 30.76 23.41
C GLU A 149 34.48 30.77 22.36
N TRP A 150 34.79 31.98 21.85
CA TRP A 150 35.96 32.46 21.06
C TRP A 150 36.84 31.44 20.30
#